data_AF-A0AAN6GN16-F1
#
_entry.id   AF-A0AAN6GN16-F1
#
_cell.length_a   1.000
_cell.length_b   1.000
_cell.length_c   1.000
_cell.angle_alpha   90.00
_cell.angle_beta   90.00
_cell.angle_gamma   90.00
#
_symmetry.space_group_name_H-M   'P 1'
#
loop_
_entity.id
_entity.type
_entity.pdbx_description
1 polymer ?
#
loop_
_entity_poly.entity_id
_entity_poly.type
_entity_poly.pdbx_seq_one_letter_code
_entity_poly.pdbx_strand_id
1 'polypeptide(L)'
;MQTKGFIHPDLHSNNLLFVRDGKKRRLVIIDAAPREGAYSNVSGPDSPETSGHWQVAYVDENLSYSTKIPRGPNRHFHILYDLADYPEALERLQVFTFAWVVARLFDYRIPEKPQWPQDYNEEVGTQVHYWSTSPYVRQSDIGKVVDRPQPDSLRSAWEDLIPDWIKSLIERCCSFDPRDRPLLQEIIQILVDGAEQTDADGSDQTDEVVPASNLVHPIK
;
A
#
# COMPACT_ATOMS: atom_id res chain seq x y z
N MET A 1 7.68 10.64 -14.05
CA MET A 1 8.82 9.75 -13.72
C MET A 1 8.69 8.35 -14.35
N GLN A 2 7.67 8.08 -15.18
CA GLN A 2 7.62 6.87 -16.04
C GLN A 2 7.69 7.20 -17.53
N THR A 3 8.77 7.87 -17.92
CA THR A 3 9.22 7.88 -19.31
C THR A 3 10.62 7.29 -19.43
N LYS A 4 11.21 6.81 -18.32
CA LYS A 4 12.49 6.11 -18.22
C LYS A 4 12.51 5.21 -16.97
N GLY A 5 11.94 4.01 -17.06
CA GLY A 5 12.15 2.81 -16.21
C GLY A 5 12.72 2.93 -14.78
N PHE A 6 12.33 3.93 -13.98
CA PHE A 6 12.87 4.11 -12.63
C PHE A 6 11.96 3.38 -11.64
N ILE A 7 12.51 2.37 -10.98
CA ILE A 7 11.88 1.61 -9.89
C ILE A 7 12.50 2.06 -8.58
N HIS A 8 11.66 2.28 -7.57
CA HIS A 8 12.10 2.60 -6.22
C HIS A 8 12.21 1.30 -5.41
N PRO A 9 13.42 0.74 -5.25
CA PRO A 9 13.61 -0.61 -4.70
C PRO A 9 13.18 -0.75 -3.24
N ASP A 10 13.01 0.37 -2.55
CA ASP A 10 12.70 0.44 -1.11
C ASP A 10 11.54 1.41 -0.83
N LEU A 11 10.48 1.35 -1.65
CA LEU A 11 9.34 2.23 -1.42
C LEU A 11 8.58 1.81 -0.16
N HIS A 12 8.65 2.61 0.89
CA HIS A 12 7.92 2.36 2.14
C HIS A 12 7.57 3.66 2.85
N SER A 13 6.71 3.60 3.86
CA SER A 13 6.22 4.80 4.58
C SER A 13 7.32 5.70 5.16
N ASN A 14 8.46 5.15 5.62
CA ASN A 14 9.59 5.97 6.10
C ASN A 14 10.35 6.71 4.98
N ASN A 15 10.15 6.32 3.72
CA ASN A 15 10.73 6.95 2.53
C ASN A 15 9.74 7.93 1.88
N LEU A 16 8.75 8.37 2.66
CA LEU A 16 7.81 9.41 2.31
C LEU A 16 7.96 10.61 3.23
N LEU A 17 8.01 11.80 2.64
CA LEU A 17 8.06 13.06 3.35
C LEU A 17 6.83 13.91 3.02
N PHE A 18 6.06 14.26 4.04
CA PHE A 18 5.00 15.27 3.92
C PHE A 18 5.61 16.67 3.96
N VAL A 19 5.54 17.38 2.83
CA VAL A 19 6.03 18.74 2.70
C VAL A 19 4.84 19.69 2.60
N ARG A 20 4.90 20.78 3.34
CA ARG A 20 3.93 21.88 3.25
C ARG A 20 4.56 23.07 2.56
N ASP A 21 3.93 23.51 1.48
CA ASP A 21 4.32 24.69 0.70
C ASP A 21 3.12 25.64 0.66
N GLY A 22 3.06 26.54 1.65
CA GLY A 22 1.90 27.41 1.90
C GLY A 22 0.64 26.62 2.26
N LYS A 23 -0.39 26.70 1.39
CA LYS A 23 -1.64 25.93 1.50
C LYS A 23 -1.56 24.55 0.86
N LYS A 24 -0.54 24.29 0.03
CA LYS A 24 -0.39 23.01 -0.66
C LYS A 24 0.29 21.99 0.27
N ARG A 25 -0.29 20.80 0.36
CA ARG A 25 0.33 19.63 0.99
C ARG A 25 0.86 18.74 -0.14
N ARG A 26 2.10 18.29 -0.02
CA ARG A 26 2.74 17.40 -0.99
C ARG A 26 3.30 16.19 -0.26
N LEU A 27 3.21 15.03 -0.90
CA LEU A 27 3.93 13.83 -0.50
C LEU A 27 5.12 13.68 -1.43
N VAL A 28 6.33 13.59 -0.88
CA VAL A 28 7.58 13.47 -1.63
C VAL A 28 8.23 12.14 -1.32
N ILE A 29 8.60 11.38 -2.35
CA ILE A 29 9.38 10.15 -2.20
C ILE A 29 10.85 10.56 -2.03
N ILE A 30 11.50 10.02 -1.00
CA ILE A 30 12.91 10.27 -0.67
C ILE A 30 13.68 8.94 -0.66
N ASP A 31 15.01 9.02 -0.52
CA ASP A 31 15.89 7.85 -0.48
C ASP A 31 15.83 6.96 -1.74
N ALA A 32 15.95 7.62 -2.90
CA ALA A 32 15.98 6.99 -4.20
C ALA A 32 17.35 6.35 -4.53
N ALA A 33 18.14 6.00 -3.51
CA ALA A 33 19.45 5.38 -3.71
C ALA A 33 19.29 3.99 -4.34
N PRO A 34 20.08 3.63 -5.36
CA PRO A 34 20.04 2.29 -5.92
C PRO A 34 20.40 1.26 -4.84
N ARG A 35 19.55 0.25 -4.65
CA ARG A 35 19.94 -0.99 -3.98
C ARG A 35 20.41 -1.98 -5.04
N GLU A 36 21.50 -2.70 -4.75
CA GLU A 36 22.08 -3.69 -5.65
C GLU A 36 21.11 -4.86 -5.86
N GLY A 37 20.16 -4.72 -6.79
CA GLY A 37 19.19 -5.76 -7.18
C GLY A 37 18.11 -6.10 -6.16
N ALA A 38 18.29 -5.71 -4.91
CA ALA A 38 17.37 -6.01 -3.83
C ALA A 38 16.11 -5.16 -3.89
N TYR A 39 14.96 -5.82 -3.91
CA TYR A 39 13.65 -5.23 -3.75
C TYR A 39 13.15 -5.51 -2.33
N SER A 40 12.69 -4.49 -1.60
CA SER A 40 12.11 -4.66 -0.28
C SER A 40 10.75 -4.00 -0.17
N ASN A 41 9.79 -4.74 0.39
CA ASN A 41 8.51 -4.19 0.85
C ASN A 41 8.51 -4.11 2.38
N VAL A 42 9.34 -3.24 2.97
CA VAL A 42 9.48 -3.11 4.44
C VAL A 42 8.14 -2.84 5.13
N SER A 43 7.17 -2.23 4.44
CA SER A 43 5.83 -1.94 4.97
C SER A 43 4.83 -3.09 4.85
N GLY A 44 5.20 -4.24 4.27
CA GLY A 44 4.30 -5.36 4.01
C GLY A 44 5.01 -6.70 3.80
N PRO A 45 4.30 -7.71 3.27
CA PRO A 45 4.88 -8.99 2.90
C PRO A 45 5.73 -8.89 1.63
N ASP A 46 6.56 -9.91 1.41
CA ASP A 46 7.16 -10.17 0.11
C ASP A 46 6.05 -10.28 -0.95
N SER A 47 6.32 -9.77 -2.15
CA SER A 47 5.37 -9.93 -3.26
C SER A 47 5.33 -11.40 -3.70
N PRO A 48 4.25 -11.87 -4.33
CA PRO A 48 4.18 -13.20 -4.93
C PRO A 48 5.36 -13.51 -5.88
N GLU A 49 5.82 -12.51 -6.63
CA GLU A 49 6.96 -12.62 -7.55
C GLU A 49 8.30 -12.76 -6.83
N THR A 50 8.55 -11.94 -5.80
CA THR A 50 9.77 -12.05 -4.99
C THR A 50 9.78 -13.34 -4.20
N SER A 51 8.61 -13.82 -3.78
CA SER A 51 8.47 -15.11 -3.14
C SER A 51 8.67 -16.28 -4.11
N GLY A 52 8.66 -16.08 -5.43
CA GLY A 52 8.92 -17.13 -6.41
C GLY A 52 7.68 -17.91 -6.86
N HIS A 53 6.47 -17.40 -6.60
CA HIS A 53 5.22 -17.99 -7.10
C HIS A 53 4.99 -17.73 -8.59
N TRP A 54 5.58 -16.66 -9.13
CA TRP A 54 5.40 -16.26 -10.51
C TRP A 54 6.72 -16.24 -11.27
N GLN A 55 6.66 -16.71 -12.52
CA GLN A 55 7.68 -16.52 -13.52
C GLN A 55 7.16 -15.55 -14.58
N VAL A 56 8.06 -14.67 -15.02
CA VAL A 56 7.82 -13.73 -16.10
C VAL A 56 8.73 -14.10 -17.26
N ALA A 57 8.19 -14.13 -18.47
CA ALA A 57 8.93 -14.36 -19.70
C ALA A 57 8.22 -13.71 -20.88
N TYR A 58 8.93 -13.47 -21.99
CA TYR A 58 8.30 -13.18 -23.28
C TYR A 58 7.98 -14.49 -23.98
N VAL A 59 6.73 -14.66 -24.40
CA VAL A 59 6.26 -15.77 -25.24
C VAL A 59 5.59 -15.12 -26.45
N ASP A 60 6.13 -15.38 -27.65
CA ASP A 60 5.64 -14.79 -28.90
C ASP A 60 5.49 -13.26 -28.82
N GLU A 61 6.56 -12.58 -28.38
CA GLU A 61 6.62 -11.11 -28.17
C GLU A 61 5.66 -10.53 -27.11
N ASN A 62 4.89 -11.38 -26.44
CA ASN A 62 3.94 -10.98 -25.41
C ASN A 62 4.47 -11.31 -24.02
N LEU A 63 4.25 -10.40 -23.07
CA LEU A 63 4.58 -10.63 -21.67
C LEU A 63 3.69 -11.73 -21.11
N SER A 64 4.30 -12.80 -20.62
CA SER A 64 3.62 -13.97 -20.08
C SER A 64 3.95 -14.15 -18.60
N TYR A 65 2.91 -14.41 -17.82
CA TYR A 65 3.00 -14.78 -16.40
C TYR A 65 2.58 -16.23 -16.26
N SER A 66 3.46 -17.06 -15.69
CA SER A 66 3.14 -18.44 -15.36
C SER A 66 3.39 -18.71 -13.87
N THR A 67 2.46 -19.41 -13.24
CA THR A 67 2.65 -19.89 -11.87
C THR A 67 3.73 -20.97 -11.84
N LYS A 68 4.57 -20.94 -10.82
CA LYS A 68 5.52 -22.03 -10.55
C LYS A 68 4.93 -22.97 -9.51
N ILE A 69 4.69 -24.21 -9.91
CA ILE A 69 4.33 -25.31 -9.02
C ILE A 69 5.34 -26.45 -9.26
N PRO A 70 6.19 -26.80 -8.27
CA PRO A 70 6.32 -26.17 -6.96
C PRO A 70 6.88 -24.75 -7.04
N ARG A 71 6.70 -23.99 -5.94
CA ARG A 71 7.23 -22.63 -5.76
C ARG A 71 8.73 -22.56 -6.09
N GLY A 72 9.15 -21.50 -6.79
CA GLY A 72 10.57 -21.24 -7.06
C GLY A 72 11.34 -20.73 -5.82
N PRO A 73 12.66 -20.56 -5.92
CA PRO A 73 13.45 -19.94 -4.84
C PRO A 73 12.99 -18.50 -4.59
N ASN A 74 13.20 -17.99 -3.37
CA ASN A 74 13.00 -16.57 -3.06
C ASN A 74 13.98 -15.73 -3.91
N ARG A 75 13.45 -14.69 -4.55
CA ARG A 75 14.12 -13.82 -5.53
C ARG A 75 14.32 -12.39 -5.01
N HIS A 76 14.08 -12.09 -3.73
CA HIS A 76 14.15 -10.74 -3.16
C HIS A 76 15.42 -9.97 -3.56
N PHE A 77 16.59 -10.64 -3.59
CA PHE A 77 17.88 -10.03 -3.93
C PHE A 77 18.17 -9.90 -5.44
N HIS A 78 17.37 -10.52 -6.30
CA HIS A 78 17.65 -10.62 -7.73
C HIS A 78 16.48 -10.20 -8.62
N ILE A 79 15.28 -10.02 -8.06
CA ILE A 79 14.06 -9.81 -8.83
C ILE A 79 14.14 -8.58 -9.74
N LEU A 80 14.85 -7.52 -9.33
CA LEU A 80 14.99 -6.31 -10.15
C LEU A 80 15.87 -6.56 -11.37
N TYR A 81 16.91 -7.40 -11.25
CA TYR A 81 17.72 -7.83 -12.39
C TYR A 81 16.93 -8.78 -13.29
N ASP A 82 16.21 -9.70 -12.68
CA ASP A 82 15.41 -10.70 -13.38
C ASP A 82 14.27 -10.06 -14.22
N LEU A 83 13.73 -8.94 -13.73
CA LEU A 83 12.64 -8.22 -14.38
C LEU A 83 13.14 -7.02 -15.21
N ALA A 84 14.44 -6.78 -15.32
CA ALA A 84 15.00 -5.59 -15.98
C ALA A 84 14.53 -5.42 -17.43
N ASP A 85 14.33 -6.52 -18.15
CA ASP A 85 13.85 -6.53 -19.54
C ASP A 85 12.31 -6.50 -19.66
N TYR A 86 11.59 -6.48 -18.53
CA TYR A 86 10.13 -6.59 -18.46
C TYR A 86 9.55 -5.38 -17.72
N PRO A 87 9.49 -4.19 -18.35
CA PRO A 87 9.11 -2.94 -17.68
C PRO A 87 7.72 -2.99 -17.05
N GLU A 88 6.75 -3.64 -17.69
CA GLU A 88 5.40 -3.82 -17.13
C GLU A 88 5.40 -4.72 -15.89
N ALA A 89 6.25 -5.75 -15.84
CA ALA A 89 6.37 -6.60 -14.66
C ALA A 89 7.04 -5.88 -13.49
N LEU A 90 8.07 -5.07 -13.77
CA LEU A 90 8.66 -4.18 -12.77
C LEU A 90 7.63 -3.18 -12.22
N GLU A 91 6.79 -2.64 -13.09
CA GLU A 91 5.72 -1.73 -12.69
C GLU A 91 4.71 -2.42 -11.78
N ARG A 92 4.21 -3.61 -12.15
CA ARG A 92 3.28 -4.39 -11.32
C ARG A 92 3.88 -4.79 -9.97
N LEU A 93 5.20 -5.02 -9.91
CA LEU A 93 5.93 -5.22 -8.66
C LEU A 93 5.93 -3.94 -7.80
N GLN A 94 6.21 -2.78 -8.38
CA GLN A 94 6.19 -1.49 -7.67
C GLN A 94 4.79 -1.10 -7.18
N VAL A 95 3.75 -1.39 -7.99
CA VAL A 95 2.34 -1.17 -7.66
C VAL A 95 1.94 -1.93 -6.41
N PHE A 96 2.44 -3.16 -6.25
CA PHE A 96 2.24 -3.94 -5.03
C PHE A 96 2.80 -3.22 -3.80
N THR A 97 4.03 -2.70 -3.86
CA THR A 97 4.62 -1.93 -2.75
C THR A 97 3.84 -0.65 -2.47
N PHE A 98 3.43 0.05 -3.53
CA PHE A 98 2.62 1.27 -3.43
C PHE A 98 1.34 1.03 -2.64
N ALA A 99 0.64 -0.08 -2.89
CA ALA A 99 -0.60 -0.40 -2.20
C ALA A 99 -0.42 -0.60 -0.69
N TRP A 100 0.67 -1.24 -0.27
CA TRP A 100 1.00 -1.39 1.16
C TRP A 100 1.32 -0.05 1.82
N VAL A 101 1.99 0.84 1.09
CA VAL A 101 2.23 2.21 1.56
C VAL A 101 0.91 2.98 1.72
N VAL A 102 0.03 2.92 0.72
CA VAL A 102 -1.28 3.60 0.78
C VAL A 102 -2.15 3.01 1.88
N ALA A 103 -2.26 1.69 1.99
CA ALA A 103 -3.01 1.03 3.05
C ALA A 103 -2.55 1.52 4.43
N ARG A 104 -1.23 1.65 4.62
CA ARG A 104 -0.67 2.16 5.87
C ARG A 104 -0.97 3.65 6.12
N LEU A 105 -1.01 4.47 5.07
CA LEU A 105 -1.40 5.88 5.21
C LEU A 105 -2.86 6.05 5.63
N PHE A 106 -3.74 5.14 5.21
CA PHE A 106 -5.15 5.15 5.58
C PHE A 106 -5.50 4.32 6.83
N ASP A 107 -4.52 3.62 7.42
CA ASP A 107 -4.72 2.58 8.44
C ASP A 107 -5.79 1.53 8.01
N TYR A 108 -5.77 1.19 6.72
CA TYR A 108 -6.67 0.24 6.10
C TYR A 108 -6.13 -1.18 6.24
N ARG A 109 -6.94 -2.10 6.79
CA ARG A 109 -6.64 -3.53 6.71
C ARG A 109 -6.90 -4.01 5.28
N ILE A 110 -5.83 -4.35 4.59
CA ILE A 110 -5.94 -5.18 3.40
C ILE A 110 -6.55 -6.51 3.88
N PRO A 111 -7.74 -6.90 3.39
CA PRO A 111 -8.42 -8.10 3.86
C PRO A 111 -7.45 -9.27 3.90
N GLU A 112 -7.32 -9.90 5.07
CA GLU A 112 -6.41 -11.02 5.23
C GLU A 112 -6.81 -12.10 4.23
N LYS A 113 -5.94 -12.29 3.24
CA LYS A 113 -6.09 -13.21 2.11
C LYS A 113 -6.97 -12.61 0.99
N PRO A 114 -6.36 -11.84 0.05
CA PRO A 114 -6.68 -12.12 -1.35
C PRO A 114 -6.45 -13.63 -1.53
N GLN A 115 -7.14 -14.30 -2.44
CA GLN A 115 -7.19 -15.78 -2.58
C GLN A 115 -5.82 -16.44 -2.87
N TRP A 116 -4.86 -16.27 -1.98
CA TRP A 116 -3.49 -16.73 -2.08
C TRP A 116 -3.52 -18.22 -1.78
N PRO A 117 -2.87 -19.05 -2.60
CA PRO A 117 -2.85 -20.49 -2.42
C PRO A 117 -2.50 -20.90 -0.97
N GLN A 118 -3.12 -21.96 -0.43
CA GLN A 118 -2.95 -22.36 0.97
C GLN A 118 -1.49 -22.69 1.32
N ASP A 119 -0.72 -23.21 0.37
CA ASP A 119 0.73 -23.47 0.44
C ASP A 119 1.56 -22.19 0.61
N TYR A 120 1.01 -21.01 0.32
CA TYR A 120 1.63 -19.74 0.71
C TYR A 120 1.72 -19.60 2.24
N ASN A 121 0.75 -20.14 2.98
CA ASN A 121 0.55 -19.84 4.40
C ASN A 121 1.19 -20.86 5.35
N GLU A 122 1.47 -22.09 4.90
CA GLU A 122 1.87 -23.18 5.79
C GLU A 122 3.37 -23.18 6.15
N GLU A 123 4.26 -22.70 5.26
CA GLU A 123 5.70 -22.83 5.46
C GLU A 123 6.42 -21.58 5.99
N VAL A 124 5.76 -20.41 6.05
CA VAL A 124 6.41 -19.23 6.68
C VAL A 124 6.59 -19.45 8.18
N GLY A 125 5.95 -20.44 8.81
CA GLY A 125 6.14 -20.84 10.22
C GLY A 125 5.72 -19.76 11.24
N THR A 126 5.61 -18.53 10.80
CA THR A 126 4.94 -17.42 11.44
C THR A 126 3.54 -17.37 10.85
N GLN A 127 2.52 -17.68 11.65
CA GLN A 127 1.29 -16.90 11.59
C GLN A 127 1.71 -15.44 11.72
N VAL A 128 2.05 -14.79 10.60
CA VAL A 128 2.20 -13.34 10.57
C VAL A 128 0.78 -12.83 10.73
N HIS A 129 0.37 -12.68 11.98
CA HIS A 129 -0.78 -11.87 12.33
C HIS A 129 -0.45 -10.47 11.80
N TYR A 130 -1.01 -10.09 10.64
CA TYR A 130 -0.84 -8.74 10.06
C TYR A 130 -1.57 -7.66 10.89
N TRP A 131 -2.08 -8.04 12.07
CA TRP A 131 -2.78 -7.21 13.06
C TRP A 131 -1.84 -6.42 13.98
N SER A 132 -0.88 -5.66 13.46
CA SER A 132 -0.36 -4.47 14.18
C SER A 132 0.62 -3.72 13.30
N THR A 133 0.11 -2.77 12.53
CA THR A 133 0.97 -1.75 11.90
C THR A 133 0.37 -0.35 12.05
N SER A 134 -0.29 -0.11 13.20
CA SER A 134 -0.56 1.25 13.62
C SER A 134 0.78 2.00 13.74
N PRO A 135 0.93 3.20 13.14
CA PRO A 135 2.18 3.95 13.14
C PRO A 135 2.58 4.55 14.51
N TYR A 136 1.89 4.21 15.60
CA TYR A 136 2.21 4.74 16.93
C TYR A 136 3.36 4.02 17.65
N VAL A 137 3.93 2.94 17.11
CA VAL A 137 5.05 2.24 17.75
C VAL A 137 6.36 2.61 17.05
N ARG A 138 7.08 3.57 17.61
CA ARG A 138 8.51 3.72 17.32
C ARG A 138 9.22 2.49 17.85
N GLN A 139 10.09 1.90 17.03
CA GLN A 139 10.91 0.74 17.40
C GLN A 139 11.92 1.05 18.54
N SER A 140 12.01 2.31 19.00
CA SER A 140 12.74 2.72 20.20
C SER A 140 11.99 2.51 21.51
N ASP A 141 10.70 2.19 21.49
CA ASP A 141 9.86 2.06 22.70
C ASP A 141 9.67 0.59 23.12
N ILE A 142 10.59 -0.30 22.73
CA ILE A 142 10.67 -1.71 23.14
C ILE A 142 11.01 -1.76 24.63
N GLY A 143 9.98 -1.52 25.45
CA GLY A 143 10.09 -1.43 26.89
C GLY A 143 9.01 -0.52 27.46
N LYS A 144 7.79 -1.05 27.60
CA LYS A 144 6.68 -0.54 28.45
C LYS A 144 5.56 0.28 27.79
N VAL A 145 5.16 -0.01 26.56
CA VAL A 145 3.76 0.22 26.16
C VAL A 145 3.13 -1.12 25.86
N VAL A 146 2.29 -1.58 26.80
CA VAL A 146 1.38 -2.70 26.55
C VAL A 146 0.34 -2.16 25.59
N ASP A 147 0.53 -2.40 24.29
CA ASP A 147 -0.48 -2.17 23.25
C ASP A 147 -1.76 -2.88 23.68
N ARG A 148 -2.80 -2.12 24.03
CA ARG A 148 -4.14 -2.68 23.90
C ARG A 148 -4.46 -2.66 22.41
N PRO A 149 -4.79 -3.80 21.80
CA PRO A 149 -5.44 -3.79 20.49
C PRO A 149 -6.58 -2.77 20.56
N GLN A 150 -6.63 -1.82 19.64
CA GLN A 150 -7.85 -1.03 19.51
C GLN A 150 -8.99 -2.02 19.30
N PRO A 151 -10.13 -1.86 20.00
CA PRO A 151 -11.27 -2.75 19.78
C PRO A 151 -11.63 -2.71 18.30
N ASP A 152 -11.80 -3.88 17.69
CA ASP A 152 -12.04 -4.02 16.25
C ASP A 152 -13.19 -3.12 15.75
N SER A 153 -14.13 -2.79 16.62
CA SER A 153 -15.23 -1.85 16.33
C SER A 153 -14.78 -0.43 15.99
N LEU A 154 -13.76 0.12 16.65
CA LEU A 154 -13.24 1.47 16.34
C LEU A 154 -12.51 1.48 15.00
N ARG A 155 -11.75 0.40 14.73
CA ARG A 155 -11.03 0.26 13.47
C ARG A 155 -11.98 0.09 12.30
N SER A 156 -13.00 -0.76 12.44
CA SER A 156 -14.03 -0.91 11.40
C SER A 156 -14.76 0.41 11.15
N ALA A 157 -15.11 1.17 12.21
CA ALA A 157 -15.73 2.48 12.05
C ALA A 157 -14.84 3.48 11.30
N TRP A 158 -13.52 3.42 11.46
CA TRP A 158 -12.57 4.23 10.69
C TRP A 158 -12.47 3.76 9.23
N GLU A 159 -12.38 2.45 9.00
CA GLU A 159 -12.33 1.88 7.64
C GLU A 159 -13.60 2.19 6.85
N ASP A 160 -14.76 2.25 7.51
CA ASP A 160 -16.02 2.64 6.90
C ASP A 160 -16.00 4.09 6.37
N LEU A 161 -15.13 4.96 6.90
CA LEU A 161 -14.94 6.33 6.41
C LEU A 161 -14.03 6.41 5.17
N ILE A 162 -13.28 5.35 4.86
CA ILE A 162 -12.42 5.32 3.68
C ILE A 162 -13.31 5.17 2.45
N PRO A 163 -13.18 6.03 1.42
CA PRO A 163 -13.93 5.87 0.17
C PRO A 163 -13.73 4.49 -0.45
N ASP A 164 -14.83 3.88 -0.92
CA ASP A 164 -14.79 2.51 -1.45
C ASP A 164 -13.89 2.38 -2.68
N TRP A 165 -13.74 3.44 -3.48
CA TRP A 165 -12.82 3.45 -4.60
C TRP A 165 -11.34 3.36 -4.15
N ILE A 166 -11.00 3.89 -2.97
CA ILE A 166 -9.65 3.76 -2.38
C ILE A 166 -9.44 2.31 -1.89
N LYS A 167 -10.43 1.74 -1.18
CA LYS A 167 -10.37 0.34 -0.73
C LYS A 167 -10.16 -0.61 -1.92
N SER A 168 -11.00 -0.45 -2.95
CA SER A 168 -10.93 -1.25 -4.19
C SER A 168 -9.58 -1.07 -4.91
N LEU A 169 -9.05 0.15 -4.98
CA LEU A 169 -7.74 0.40 -5.57
C LEU A 169 -6.63 -0.34 -4.82
N ILE A 170 -6.61 -0.24 -3.49
CA ILE A 170 -5.61 -0.92 -2.64
C ILE A 170 -5.70 -2.44 -2.85
N GLU A 171 -6.90 -3.02 -2.80
CA GLU A 171 -7.12 -4.45 -2.98
C GLU A 171 -6.64 -4.94 -4.35
N ARG A 172 -6.98 -4.24 -5.43
CA ARG A 172 -6.53 -4.57 -6.80
C ARG A 172 -5.01 -4.51 -6.92
N CYS A 173 -4.37 -3.47 -6.38
CA CYS A 173 -2.92 -3.33 -6.41
C CYS A 173 -2.21 -4.42 -5.59
N CYS A 174 -2.87 -4.98 -4.57
CA CYS A 174 -2.38 -6.11 -3.77
C CYS A 174 -2.77 -7.50 -4.30
N SER A 175 -3.28 -7.60 -5.53
CA SER A 175 -3.66 -8.90 -6.09
C SER A 175 -2.48 -9.89 -6.12
N PHE A 176 -2.79 -11.16 -5.85
CA PHE A 176 -1.83 -12.26 -5.95
C PHE A 176 -1.30 -12.39 -7.37
N ASP A 177 -2.22 -12.32 -8.33
CA ASP A 177 -1.91 -12.37 -9.75
C ASP A 177 -1.42 -10.99 -10.19
N PRO A 178 -0.17 -10.86 -10.63
CA PRO A 178 0.37 -9.57 -11.06
C PRO A 178 -0.46 -8.94 -12.19
N ARG A 179 -1.16 -9.76 -13.01
CA ARG A 179 -1.97 -9.31 -14.15
C ARG A 179 -3.23 -8.55 -13.74
N ASP A 180 -3.77 -8.84 -12.56
CA ASP A 180 -4.96 -8.17 -12.03
C ASP A 180 -4.65 -6.79 -11.43
N ARG A 181 -3.36 -6.53 -11.16
CA ARG A 181 -2.91 -5.23 -10.64
C ARG A 181 -3.06 -4.17 -11.75
N PRO A 182 -3.55 -2.96 -11.44
CA PRO A 182 -3.57 -1.89 -12.42
C PRO A 182 -2.14 -1.44 -12.74
N LEU A 183 -1.97 -0.84 -13.92
CA LEU A 183 -0.75 -0.10 -14.25
C LEU A 183 -0.80 1.29 -13.62
N LEU A 184 0.35 1.93 -13.44
CA LEU A 184 0.49 3.25 -12.83
C LEU A 184 -0.32 4.32 -13.56
N GLN A 185 -0.42 4.26 -14.90
CA GLN A 185 -1.29 5.17 -15.64
C GLN A 185 -2.77 4.99 -15.27
N GLU A 186 -3.22 3.75 -15.06
CA GLU A 186 -4.58 3.46 -14.61
C GLU A 186 -4.80 3.92 -13.17
N ILE A 187 -3.82 3.71 -12.29
CA ILE A 187 -3.85 4.19 -10.90
C ILE A 187 -3.99 5.72 -10.86
N ILE A 188 -3.21 6.44 -11.68
CA ILE A 188 -3.30 7.90 -11.79
C ILE A 188 -4.72 8.32 -12.21
N GLN A 189 -5.30 7.64 -13.20
CA GLN A 189 -6.66 7.94 -13.65
C GLN A 189 -7.68 7.72 -12.52
N ILE A 190 -7.61 6.59 -11.82
CA ILE A 190 -8.49 6.27 -10.68
C ILE A 190 -8.37 7.34 -9.58
N LEU A 191 -7.14 7.78 -9.27
CA LEU A 191 -6.90 8.80 -8.25
C LEU A 191 -7.47 10.17 -8.65
N VAL A 192 -7.36 10.55 -9.93
CA VAL A 192 -7.94 11.80 -10.45
C VAL A 192 -9.46 11.75 -10.40
N ASP A 193 -10.06 10.70 -10.97
CA ASP A 193 -11.51 10.54 -11.02
C ASP A 193 -12.13 10.44 -9.63
N GLY A 194 -11.46 9.74 -8.70
CA GLY A 194 -11.90 9.60 -7.32
C GLY A 194 -11.81 10.88 -6.50
N ALA A 195 -10.79 11.71 -6.75
CA ALA A 195 -10.66 13.04 -6.12
C ALA A 195 -11.79 13.97 -6.55
N GLU A 196 -12.13 14.00 -7.84
CA GLU A 196 -13.23 14.82 -8.37
C GLU A 196 -14.60 14.42 -7.77
N GLN A 197 -14.83 13.12 -7.57
CA GLN A 197 -16.06 12.62 -6.92
C GLN A 197 -16.16 13.05 -5.46
N THR A 198 -15.03 13.08 -4.74
CA THR A 198 -14.99 13.42 -3.32
C THR A 198 -15.21 14.93 -3.10
N ASP A 199 -14.70 15.77 -4.00
CA ASP A 199 -14.91 17.23 -3.95
C ASP A 199 -16.35 17.63 -4.33
N ALA A 200 -17.01 16.88 -5.21
CA ALA A 200 -18.39 17.15 -5.59
C ALA A 200 -19.39 16.96 -4.44
N ASP A 201 -19.18 15.93 -3.61
CA ASP A 201 -20.07 15.57 -2.49
C ASP A 201 -19.87 16.48 -1.26
N GLY A 202 -18.70 17.13 -1.15
CA GLY A 202 -18.34 18.03 -0.04
C GLY A 202 -18.83 19.48 -0.16
N SER A 203 -19.55 19.84 -1.23
CA SER A 203 -19.87 21.24 -1.56
C SER A 203 -21.17 21.79 -0.96
N ASP A 204 -21.91 21.03 -0.16
CA ASP A 204 -23.19 21.46 0.47
C ASP A 204 -23.13 21.64 2.00
N GLN A 205 -21.94 21.83 2.58
CA GLN A 205 -21.85 22.35 3.95
C GLN A 205 -21.54 23.85 3.90
N THR A 206 -22.61 24.65 3.81
CA THR A 206 -22.54 26.06 4.21
C THR A 206 -22.09 26.11 5.66
N ASP A 207 -21.01 26.84 5.93
CA ASP A 207 -20.54 27.23 7.26
C ASP A 207 -21.67 27.94 8.04
N GLU A 208 -22.59 27.19 8.66
CA GLU A 208 -23.46 27.73 9.69
C GLU A 208 -22.60 27.90 10.94
N VAL A 209 -21.98 29.07 11.04
CA VAL A 209 -21.27 29.54 12.23
C VAL A 209 -22.26 29.53 13.39
N VAL A 210 -22.27 28.45 14.18
CA VAL A 210 -23.02 28.41 15.43
C VAL A 210 -22.36 29.41 16.39
N PRO A 211 -23.02 30.52 16.76
CA PRO A 211 -22.40 31.51 17.62
C PRO A 211 -22.19 30.93 19.02
N ALA A 212 -20.96 31.09 19.53
CA ALA A 212 -20.52 30.69 20.85
C ALA A 212 -21.13 31.59 21.94
N SER A 213 -22.43 31.48 22.17
CA SER A 213 -23.11 32.19 23.25
C SER A 213 -24.25 31.34 23.81
N ASN A 214 -23.96 30.20 24.44
CA ASN A 214 -24.93 29.47 25.28
C ASN A 214 -24.30 28.44 26.24
N LEU A 215 -23.18 28.77 26.90
CA LEU A 215 -22.69 28.00 28.05
C LEU A 215 -22.26 28.93 29.18
N VAL A 216 -23.24 29.50 29.88
CA VAL A 216 -23.06 30.00 31.24
C VAL A 216 -24.15 29.37 32.10
N HIS A 217 -23.80 28.30 32.81
CA HIS A 217 -24.59 27.86 33.96
C HIS A 217 -23.95 28.43 35.23
N PRO A 218 -24.74 29.06 36.12
CA PRO A 218 -24.24 29.49 37.42
C PRO A 218 -24.15 28.28 38.36
N ILE A 219 -22.96 28.08 38.94
CA ILE A 219 -22.76 27.19 40.08
C ILE A 219 -23.44 27.84 41.30
N LYS A 220 -24.36 27.11 41.93
CA LYS A 220 -24.82 27.37 43.30
C LYS A 220 -24.19 26.34 44.22
#